data_AF-A0A9X9X5X5-F1
#
_entry.id   AF-A0A9X9X5X5-F1
#
_cell.length_a   1.000
_cell.length_b   1.000
_cell.length_c   1.000
_cell.angle_alpha   90.00
_cell.angle_beta   90.00
_cell.angle_gamma   90.00
#
_symmetry.space_group_name_H-M   'P 1'
#
loop_
_entity.id
_entity.type
_entity.pdbx_description
1 polymer ?
#
loop_
_entity_poly.entity_id
_entity_poly.type
_entity_poly.pdbx_seq_one_letter_code
_entity_poly.pdbx_strand_id
1 'polypeptide(L)'
;MRLGAGPAEDRPIRVHARAPHGGFTGHAAGLPHLYALVAASDGPEVIAVEAGFTERLPTNLAQALADPATAAALRGGAALVLDSTLEGRAFDAELAGQLHRMLAAAGVDSGRCIKLTQNMNYAVHYLDWTAKQGVDNPIQVRPLHALLRRMARQAQRLPADRAPAALDWTGEEAAARFLCLNHRYAAHRIVVLGHLQACGAIARGLVSAHRAPPEGRVPARWQRTHAERLAAFQALRPALPLTLPETPGRDYIIGWEDEWYRDTAFSLVTESEFVGPSIRRFTEKSLKPLVVGQPMLVAGQPGTLALLRDLGFRSFAPYLREDYDSIEDPALRMDAVLAEFDRLMAMPASELAAMLREMRPLLEHNMAWFRTGLPARLALEDQAVHAAIAAMARAPGRVGQGSSWG
;
A
#
# COMPACT_ATOMS: atom_id res chain seq x y z
N MET A 1 -29.99 42.65 -5.15
CA MET A 1 -28.81 42.43 -4.28
C MET A 1 -28.02 41.27 -4.85
N ARG A 2 -27.01 41.54 -5.69
CA ARG A 2 -26.15 40.51 -6.31
C ARG A 2 -25.06 40.16 -5.31
N LEU A 3 -25.06 38.93 -4.81
CA LEU A 3 -23.88 38.36 -4.15
C LEU A 3 -22.89 37.99 -5.25
N GLY A 4 -21.86 38.81 -5.41
CA GLY A 4 -20.76 38.55 -6.33
C GLY A 4 -19.86 37.44 -5.77
N ALA A 5 -19.97 36.24 -6.32
CA ALA A 5 -18.88 35.28 -6.34
C ALA A 5 -18.16 35.48 -7.68
N GLY A 6 -17.00 36.14 -7.66
CA GLY A 6 -16.08 36.12 -8.81
C GLY A 6 -15.56 34.69 -9.05
N PRO A 7 -15.16 34.34 -10.28
CA PRO A 7 -14.65 33.02 -10.59
C PRO A 7 -13.33 32.81 -9.82
N ALA A 8 -13.30 31.86 -8.90
CA ALA A 8 -12.08 31.46 -8.22
C ALA A 8 -11.15 30.74 -9.22
N GLU A 9 -10.32 31.54 -9.89
CA GLU A 9 -9.21 31.21 -10.80
C GLU A 9 -9.10 29.76 -11.28
N ASP A 10 -9.36 29.56 -12.57
CA ASP A 10 -9.24 28.30 -13.33
C ASP A 10 -7.77 27.89 -13.60
N ARG A 11 -6.81 28.44 -12.83
CA ARG A 11 -5.38 28.16 -13.01
C ARG A 11 -4.93 26.97 -12.16
N PRO A 12 -3.96 26.17 -12.65
CA PRO A 12 -3.37 25.08 -11.88
C PRO A 12 -2.78 25.58 -10.55
N ILE A 13 -2.90 24.75 -9.52
CA ILE A 13 -2.28 24.99 -8.21
C ILE A 13 -0.78 24.78 -8.34
N ARG A 14 0.01 25.76 -7.88
CA ARG A 14 1.46 25.72 -7.96
C ARG A 14 2.02 24.88 -6.83
N VAL A 15 2.63 23.75 -7.17
CA VAL A 15 3.16 22.76 -6.21
C VAL A 15 4.69 22.74 -6.32
N HIS A 16 5.36 22.97 -5.21
CA HIS A 16 6.76 22.61 -5.08
C HIS A 16 6.87 21.26 -4.40
N ALA A 17 7.70 20.38 -4.95
CA ALA A 17 7.92 19.04 -4.44
C ALA A 17 9.42 18.75 -4.33
N ARG A 18 9.82 18.15 -3.21
CA ARG A 18 11.14 17.55 -3.02
C ARG A 18 10.98 16.04 -2.98
N ALA A 19 11.00 15.37 -4.13
CA ALA A 19 10.76 13.94 -4.19
C ALA A 19 11.37 13.29 -5.44
N PRO A 20 12.19 12.23 -5.30
CA PRO A 20 12.63 11.40 -6.41
C PRO A 20 11.62 10.30 -6.82
N HIS A 21 10.49 10.12 -6.12
CA HIS A 21 9.60 8.96 -6.29
C HIS A 21 8.10 9.29 -6.44
N GLY A 22 7.37 8.37 -7.08
CA GLY A 22 6.03 8.58 -7.67
C GLY A 22 4.83 8.51 -6.72
N GLY A 23 4.88 9.17 -5.56
CA GLY A 23 3.75 9.35 -4.62
C GLY A 23 2.68 10.35 -5.11
N PHE A 24 2.12 11.16 -4.21
CA PHE A 24 1.25 12.30 -4.54
C PHE A 24 1.89 13.22 -5.58
N THR A 25 3.18 13.49 -5.47
CA THR A 25 3.92 14.34 -6.42
C THR A 25 3.88 13.76 -7.83
N GLY A 26 4.09 12.44 -7.97
CA GLY A 26 3.93 11.72 -9.25
C GLY A 26 2.47 11.68 -9.74
N HIS A 27 1.51 11.57 -8.82
CA HIS A 27 0.10 11.65 -9.15
C HIS A 27 -0.31 13.05 -9.65
N ALA A 28 0.14 14.11 -8.97
CA ALA A 28 -0.08 15.50 -9.33
C ALA A 28 0.58 15.84 -10.69
N ALA A 29 1.79 15.34 -10.94
CA ALA A 29 2.46 15.47 -12.24
C ALA A 29 1.64 14.87 -13.40
N GLY A 30 0.88 13.81 -13.13
CA GLY A 30 -0.06 13.21 -14.09
C GLY A 30 -1.36 14.00 -14.30
N LEU A 31 -1.57 15.09 -13.56
CA LEU A 31 -2.77 15.94 -13.61
C LEU A 31 -2.37 17.42 -13.87
N PRO A 32 -1.71 17.73 -15.00
CA PRO A 32 -1.13 19.06 -15.26
C PRO A 32 -2.18 20.18 -15.40
N HIS A 33 -3.45 19.82 -15.59
CA HIS A 33 -4.57 20.77 -15.60
C HIS A 33 -4.99 21.20 -14.19
N LEU A 34 -4.67 20.41 -13.16
CA LEU A 34 -4.95 20.74 -11.75
C LEU A 34 -3.71 21.29 -11.03
N TYR A 35 -2.52 20.82 -11.42
CA TYR A 35 -1.27 21.13 -10.72
C TYR A 35 -0.17 21.58 -11.67
N ALA A 36 0.56 22.63 -11.29
CA ALA A 36 1.78 23.08 -11.95
C ALA A 36 2.97 22.87 -11.02
N LEU A 37 3.94 22.05 -11.41
CA LEU A 37 5.18 21.87 -10.65
C LEU A 37 6.09 23.09 -10.80
N VAL A 38 6.53 23.67 -9.68
CA VAL A 38 7.36 24.89 -9.66
C VAL A 38 8.55 24.77 -8.70
N ALA A 39 9.55 25.63 -8.85
CA ALA A 39 10.63 25.73 -7.87
C ALA A 39 10.13 26.42 -6.59
N ALA A 40 10.80 26.17 -5.47
CA ALA A 40 10.46 26.80 -4.19
C ALA A 40 10.58 28.33 -4.27
N SER A 41 11.54 28.83 -5.05
CA SER A 41 11.77 30.26 -5.31
C SER A 41 10.62 30.95 -6.01
N ASP A 42 9.74 30.20 -6.68
CA ASP A 42 8.72 30.79 -7.53
C ASP A 42 7.44 31.11 -6.76
N GLY A 43 7.38 30.88 -5.45
CA GLY A 43 6.19 31.11 -4.63
C GLY A 43 5.12 30.03 -4.83
N PRO A 44 5.39 28.77 -4.46
CA PRO A 44 4.40 27.69 -4.51
C PRO A 44 3.24 27.95 -3.54
N GLU A 45 2.05 27.48 -3.92
CA GLU A 45 0.85 27.49 -3.07
C GLU A 45 0.78 26.23 -2.19
N VAL A 46 1.45 25.16 -2.64
CA VAL A 46 1.57 23.88 -1.93
C VAL A 46 3.03 23.45 -1.91
N ILE A 47 3.52 23.07 -0.73
CA ILE A 47 4.75 22.30 -0.57
C ILE A 47 4.36 20.85 -0.32
N ALA A 48 4.82 19.94 -1.17
CA ALA A 48 4.66 18.50 -0.96
C ALA A 48 5.98 17.90 -0.43
N VAL A 49 5.91 17.31 0.76
CA VAL A 49 7.00 16.56 1.39
C VAL A 49 6.63 15.09 1.36
N GLU A 50 7.38 14.32 0.58
CA GLU A 50 7.20 12.87 0.51
C GLU A 50 7.71 12.22 1.79
N ALA A 51 6.88 11.39 2.43
CA ALA A 51 7.28 10.51 3.52
C ALA A 51 8.05 9.28 3.03
N GLY A 52 7.97 8.99 1.73
CA GLY A 52 8.42 7.73 1.13
C GLY A 52 7.89 6.52 1.91
N PHE A 53 8.74 5.50 2.04
CA PHE A 53 8.64 4.54 3.15
C PHE A 53 8.79 5.35 4.47
N THR A 54 7.67 5.55 5.16
CA THR A 54 7.40 6.54 6.24
C THR A 54 8.47 6.83 7.30
N GLU A 55 9.50 6.01 7.48
CA GLU A 55 10.67 6.29 8.35
C GLU A 55 11.39 7.59 7.98
N ARG A 56 11.23 8.03 6.73
CA ARG A 56 11.87 9.25 6.25
C ARG A 56 11.06 10.51 6.51
N LEU A 57 9.82 10.43 6.99
CA LEU A 57 8.96 11.60 7.11
C LEU A 57 9.55 12.70 8.02
N PRO A 58 10.00 12.41 9.26
CA PRO A 58 10.65 13.43 10.08
C PRO A 58 11.90 14.01 9.41
N THR A 59 12.74 13.15 8.85
CA THR A 59 13.98 13.57 8.18
C THR A 59 13.69 14.47 6.97
N ASN A 60 12.76 14.08 6.11
CA ASN A 60 12.40 14.81 4.90
C ASN A 60 11.69 16.13 5.26
N LEU A 61 10.83 16.13 6.28
CA LEU A 61 10.22 17.36 6.77
C LEU A 61 11.28 18.29 7.35
N ALA A 62 12.22 17.79 8.16
CA ALA A 62 13.31 18.60 8.70
C ALA A 62 14.15 19.23 7.57
N GLN A 63 14.50 18.45 6.55
CA GLN A 63 15.21 18.94 5.37
C GLN A 63 14.42 19.99 4.58
N ALA A 64 13.10 19.81 4.44
CA ALA A 64 12.23 20.78 3.79
C ALA A 64 12.12 22.08 4.61
N LEU A 65 11.99 22.00 5.93
CA LEU A 65 11.94 23.16 6.83
C LEU A 65 13.29 23.88 6.95
N ALA A 66 14.41 23.19 6.70
CA ALA A 66 15.75 23.79 6.68
C ALA A 66 16.04 24.57 5.38
N ASP A 67 15.28 24.34 4.30
CA ASP A 67 15.40 25.11 3.07
C ASP A 67 14.76 26.50 3.23
N PRO A 68 15.53 27.60 3.08
CA PRO A 68 15.01 28.96 3.27
C PRO A 68 13.80 29.30 2.40
N ALA A 69 13.79 28.86 1.14
CA ALA A 69 12.70 29.18 0.22
C ALA A 69 11.42 28.43 0.59
N THR A 70 11.55 27.13 0.92
CA THR A 70 10.44 26.30 1.39
C THR A 70 9.88 26.81 2.71
N ALA A 71 10.74 27.12 3.68
CA ALA A 71 10.33 27.65 4.98
C ALA A 71 9.64 29.03 4.85
N ALA A 72 10.16 29.91 3.97
CA ALA A 72 9.53 31.19 3.69
C ALA A 72 8.15 31.02 3.06
N ALA A 73 7.99 30.12 2.08
CA ALA A 73 6.70 29.84 1.45
C ALA A 73 5.67 29.32 2.48
N LEU A 74 6.06 28.39 3.34
CA LEU A 74 5.20 27.84 4.40
C LEU A 74 4.76 28.91 5.41
N ARG A 75 5.69 29.75 5.88
CA ARG A 75 5.37 30.90 6.74
C ARG A 75 4.51 31.95 6.04
N GLY A 76 4.69 32.10 4.73
CA GLY A 76 3.86 32.94 3.86
C GLY A 76 2.45 32.39 3.60
N GLY A 77 2.13 31.21 4.13
CA GLY A 77 0.79 30.62 4.05
C GLY A 77 0.64 29.51 3.02
N ALA A 78 1.70 29.03 2.36
CA ALA A 78 1.61 27.84 1.52
C ALA A 78 1.08 26.63 2.32
N ALA A 79 0.29 25.78 1.68
CA ALA A 79 -0.19 24.54 2.30
C ALA A 79 0.94 23.50 2.33
N LEU A 80 1.00 22.68 3.37
CA LEU A 80 1.93 21.56 3.46
C LEU A 80 1.21 20.23 3.22
N VAL A 81 1.64 19.48 2.22
CA VAL A 81 1.18 18.09 1.99
C VAL A 81 2.26 17.13 2.47
N LEU A 82 1.94 16.32 3.48
CA LEU A 82 2.76 15.21 3.97
C LEU A 82 2.31 13.92 3.29
N ASP A 83 3.07 13.44 2.31
CA ASP A 83 2.65 12.34 1.45
C ASP A 83 3.17 10.98 1.93
N SER A 84 2.29 10.18 2.54
CA SER A 84 2.53 8.81 3.02
C SER A 84 1.70 7.76 2.25
N THR A 85 1.54 7.95 0.94
CA THR A 85 0.53 7.23 0.13
C THR A 85 1.02 5.93 -0.53
N LEU A 86 2.33 5.64 -0.44
CA LEU A 86 2.96 4.41 -0.93
C LEU A 86 2.97 3.28 0.10
N GLU A 87 3.45 3.54 1.32
CA GLU A 87 3.45 2.60 2.45
C GLU A 87 3.19 3.35 3.77
N GLY A 88 1.96 3.85 3.94
CA GLY A 88 1.54 4.57 5.15
C GLY A 88 1.49 3.64 6.37
N ARG A 89 2.24 3.94 7.44
CA ARG A 89 2.32 3.10 8.65
C ARG A 89 1.12 3.22 9.58
N ALA A 90 1.13 2.40 10.63
CA ALA A 90 0.28 2.59 11.80
C ALA A 90 0.41 4.02 12.34
N PHE A 91 -0.64 4.48 13.01
CA PHE A 91 -0.54 5.69 13.81
C PHE A 91 0.47 5.50 14.93
N ASP A 92 1.31 6.51 15.15
CA ASP A 92 2.33 6.57 16.19
C ASP A 92 2.23 7.95 16.86
N ALA A 93 1.93 7.93 18.16
CA ALA A 93 1.72 9.14 18.96
C ALA A 93 2.99 9.96 19.15
N GLU A 94 4.15 9.31 19.28
CA GLU A 94 5.44 10.00 19.42
C GLU A 94 5.80 10.71 18.13
N LEU A 95 5.66 10.01 17.00
CA LEU A 95 5.85 10.60 15.67
C LEU A 95 4.87 11.76 15.43
N ALA A 96 3.59 11.59 15.76
CA ALA A 96 2.61 12.67 15.61
C ALA A 96 2.99 13.90 16.45
N GLY A 97 3.41 13.71 17.70
CA GLY A 97 3.91 14.78 18.56
C GLY A 97 5.18 15.43 18.01
N GLN A 98 6.12 14.64 17.47
CA GLN A 98 7.32 15.14 16.82
C GLN A 98 6.99 16.05 15.63
N LEU A 99 6.07 15.63 14.75
CA LEU A 99 5.64 16.42 13.60
C LEU A 99 5.05 17.77 14.03
N HIS A 100 4.15 17.77 15.02
CA HIS A 100 3.58 19.01 15.56
C HIS A 100 4.64 19.95 16.13
N ARG A 101 5.62 19.43 16.89
CA ARG A 101 6.74 20.24 17.42
C ARG A 101 7.59 20.84 16.30
N MET A 102 7.88 20.07 15.26
CA MET A 102 8.66 20.56 14.10
C MET A 102 7.92 21.69 13.36
N LEU A 103 6.62 21.55 13.17
CA LEU A 103 5.78 22.57 12.52
C LEU A 103 5.72 23.85 13.37
N ALA A 104 5.48 23.71 14.68
CA ALA A 104 5.46 24.83 15.61
C ALA A 104 6.80 25.58 15.64
N ALA A 105 7.93 24.86 15.71
CA ALA A 105 9.27 25.45 15.69
C ALA A 105 9.58 26.21 14.39
N ALA A 106 8.96 25.81 13.28
CA ALA A 106 9.10 26.49 11.99
C ALA A 106 8.09 27.63 11.78
N GLY A 107 7.16 27.86 12.72
CA GLY A 107 6.08 28.83 12.59
C GLY A 107 5.02 28.43 11.57
N VAL A 108 4.81 27.12 11.36
CA VAL A 108 3.82 26.56 10.43
C VAL A 108 2.61 26.07 11.21
N ASP A 109 1.43 26.61 10.89
CA ASP A 109 0.16 26.16 11.49
C ASP A 109 -0.16 24.73 11.04
N SER A 110 -0.41 23.83 11.97
CA SER A 110 -0.80 22.45 11.66
C SER A 110 -2.13 22.36 10.92
N GLY A 111 -3.02 23.35 11.06
CA GLY A 111 -4.23 23.49 10.26
C GLY A 111 -3.97 23.79 8.77
N ARG A 112 -2.74 24.21 8.42
CA ARG A 112 -2.24 24.37 7.04
C ARG A 112 -1.61 23.10 6.47
N CYS A 113 -1.76 21.97 7.16
CA CYS A 113 -1.15 20.71 6.77
C CYS A 113 -2.20 19.66 6.39
N ILE A 114 -1.92 18.90 5.33
CA ILE A 114 -2.67 17.71 4.91
C ILE A 114 -1.72 16.53 4.91
N LYS A 115 -2.02 15.49 5.68
CA LYS A 115 -1.37 14.19 5.56
C LYS A 115 -2.18 13.29 4.65
N LEU A 116 -1.58 12.87 3.55
CA LEU A 116 -2.12 11.84 2.68
C LEU A 116 -1.57 10.48 3.14
N THR A 117 -2.43 9.49 3.29
CA THR A 117 -2.02 8.17 3.80
C THR A 117 -2.81 7.03 3.18
N GLN A 118 -2.15 5.91 2.98
CA GLN A 118 -2.79 4.67 2.53
C GLN A 118 -3.49 3.92 3.67
N ASN A 119 -3.09 4.14 4.92
CA ASN A 119 -3.66 3.43 6.07
C ASN A 119 -5.02 4.04 6.45
N MET A 120 -6.09 3.28 6.20
CA MET A 120 -7.47 3.73 6.37
C MET A 120 -7.84 4.02 7.84
N ASN A 121 -7.12 3.44 8.80
CA ASN A 121 -7.39 3.66 10.23
C ASN A 121 -6.60 4.84 10.82
N TYR A 122 -5.66 5.44 10.08
CA TYR A 122 -4.77 6.46 10.63
C TYR A 122 -5.56 7.68 11.14
N ALA A 123 -6.54 8.16 10.37
CA ALA A 123 -7.31 9.36 10.72
C ALA A 123 -8.07 9.19 12.05
N VAL A 124 -8.65 8.01 12.29
CA VAL A 124 -9.38 7.69 13.53
C VAL A 124 -8.47 7.81 14.74
N HIS A 125 -7.31 7.15 14.70
CA HIS A 125 -6.35 7.16 15.81
C HIS A 125 -5.70 8.54 16.01
N TYR A 126 -5.40 9.24 14.92
CA TYR A 126 -4.84 10.58 14.98
C TYR A 126 -5.82 11.57 15.61
N LEU A 127 -7.10 11.55 15.22
CA LEU A 127 -8.10 12.46 15.75
C LEU A 127 -8.38 12.21 17.25
N ASP A 128 -8.47 10.95 17.67
CA ASP A 128 -8.57 10.58 19.08
C ASP A 128 -7.37 11.09 19.89
N TRP A 129 -6.15 10.92 19.36
CA TRP A 129 -4.95 11.45 19.99
C TRP A 129 -4.96 12.98 20.06
N THR A 130 -5.33 13.70 18.99
CA THR A 130 -5.37 15.17 18.99
C THR A 130 -6.37 15.71 20.00
N ALA A 131 -7.52 15.05 20.17
CA ALA A 131 -8.52 15.44 21.18
C ALA A 131 -7.96 15.29 22.60
N LYS A 132 -7.22 14.22 22.88
CA LYS A 132 -6.57 13.98 24.18
C LYS A 132 -5.42 14.95 24.47
N GLN A 133 -4.71 15.38 23.44
CA GLN A 133 -3.59 16.33 23.58
C GLN A 133 -4.02 17.80 23.54
N GLY A 134 -5.30 18.10 23.28
CA GLY A 134 -5.79 19.48 23.15
C GLY A 134 -5.21 20.22 21.95
N VAL A 135 -5.04 19.55 20.81
CA VAL A 135 -4.53 20.20 19.59
C VAL A 135 -5.65 21.01 18.92
N ASP A 136 -5.52 22.34 18.95
CA ASP A 136 -6.55 23.26 18.41
C ASP A 136 -6.75 23.15 16.89
N ASN A 137 -5.65 23.12 16.13
CA ASN A 137 -5.66 23.04 14.67
C ASN A 137 -4.96 21.75 14.20
N PRO A 138 -5.66 20.61 14.17
CA PRO A 138 -5.06 19.35 13.77
C PRO A 138 -4.71 19.32 12.27
N ILE A 139 -3.70 18.53 11.93
CA ILE A 139 -3.35 18.19 10.54
C ILE A 139 -4.54 17.46 9.92
N GLN A 140 -4.98 17.87 8.73
CA GLN A 140 -6.03 17.13 8.04
C GLN A 140 -5.48 15.80 7.52
N VAL A 141 -6.08 14.67 7.91
CA VAL A 141 -5.69 13.35 7.39
C VAL A 141 -6.67 12.92 6.31
N ARG A 142 -6.17 12.58 5.12
CA ARG A 142 -6.98 12.10 4.00
C ARG A 142 -6.46 10.76 3.47
N PRO A 143 -7.34 9.79 3.17
CA PRO A 143 -6.93 8.55 2.54
C PRO A 143 -6.52 8.82 1.08
N LEU A 144 -5.36 8.32 0.68
CA LEU A 144 -4.95 8.24 -0.72
C LEU A 144 -4.00 7.04 -0.88
N HIS A 145 -4.34 6.14 -1.80
CA HIS A 145 -3.55 4.96 -2.12
C HIS A 145 -2.92 5.14 -3.50
N ALA A 146 -1.65 5.54 -3.54
CA ALA A 146 -0.98 5.89 -4.79
C ALA A 146 -0.69 4.66 -5.68
N LEU A 147 -0.26 3.54 -5.09
CA LEU A 147 -0.01 2.30 -5.83
C LEU A 147 -1.27 1.75 -6.51
N LEU A 148 -2.41 1.72 -5.80
CA LEU A 148 -3.70 1.29 -6.36
C LEU A 148 -4.09 2.13 -7.58
N ARG A 149 -3.97 3.47 -7.49
CA ARG A 149 -4.24 4.38 -8.61
C ARG A 149 -3.29 4.15 -9.78
N ARG A 150 -2.01 3.91 -9.50
CA ARG A 150 -0.99 3.67 -10.53
C ARG A 150 -1.27 2.36 -11.27
N MET A 151 -1.59 1.30 -10.53
CA MET A 151 -1.96 -0.01 -11.10
C MET A 151 -3.29 0.07 -11.84
N ALA A 152 -4.30 0.80 -11.35
CA ALA A 152 -5.58 0.97 -12.04
C ALA A 152 -5.40 1.65 -13.40
N ARG A 153 -4.56 2.68 -13.49
CA ARG A 153 -4.18 3.33 -14.77
C ARG A 153 -3.44 2.38 -15.72
N GLN A 154 -2.63 1.47 -15.21
CA GLN A 154 -1.98 0.44 -16.03
C GLN A 154 -2.99 -0.59 -16.53
N ALA A 155 -3.88 -1.06 -15.65
CA ALA A 155 -4.91 -2.04 -15.97
C ALA A 155 -5.88 -1.55 -17.06
N GLN A 156 -6.17 -0.24 -17.10
CA GLN A 156 -6.96 0.40 -18.18
C GLN A 156 -6.38 0.18 -19.59
N ARG A 157 -5.08 -0.10 -19.71
CA ARG A 157 -4.40 -0.35 -20.99
C ARG A 157 -4.41 -1.82 -21.39
N LEU A 158 -4.88 -2.72 -20.53
CA LEU A 158 -4.97 -4.14 -20.84
C LEU A 158 -6.14 -4.43 -21.80
N PRO A 159 -6.01 -5.42 -22.70
CA PRO A 159 -7.10 -5.85 -23.57
C PRO A 159 -8.36 -6.23 -22.78
N ALA A 160 -9.53 -5.86 -23.30
CA ALA A 160 -10.81 -6.08 -22.63
C ALA A 160 -11.25 -7.55 -22.61
N ASP A 161 -10.79 -8.31 -23.60
CA ASP A 161 -11.06 -9.73 -23.86
C ASP A 161 -10.02 -10.67 -23.22
N ARG A 162 -9.09 -10.11 -22.43
CA ARG A 162 -8.07 -10.87 -21.71
C ARG A 162 -8.73 -11.86 -20.73
N ALA A 163 -8.49 -13.14 -20.95
CA ALA A 163 -8.92 -14.19 -20.01
C ALA A 163 -8.13 -14.13 -18.68
N PRO A 164 -8.75 -14.54 -17.56
CA PRO A 164 -8.06 -14.74 -16.29
C PRO A 164 -6.88 -15.69 -16.39
N ALA A 165 -5.72 -15.27 -15.87
CA ALA A 165 -4.46 -16.01 -15.93
C ALA A 165 -4.56 -17.42 -15.33
N ALA A 166 -5.33 -17.59 -14.25
CA ALA A 166 -5.50 -18.89 -13.60
C ALA A 166 -6.11 -19.97 -14.51
N LEU A 167 -6.78 -19.57 -15.60
CA LEU A 167 -7.43 -20.51 -16.52
C LEU A 167 -6.47 -21.10 -17.55
N ASP A 168 -5.27 -20.53 -17.67
CA ASP A 168 -4.21 -21.07 -18.53
C ASP A 168 -3.40 -22.16 -17.84
N TRP A 169 -3.53 -22.30 -16.52
CA TRP A 169 -2.82 -23.33 -15.76
C TRP A 169 -3.26 -24.72 -16.23
N THR A 170 -2.28 -25.51 -16.69
CA THR A 170 -2.51 -26.74 -17.46
C THR A 170 -3.19 -27.85 -16.65
N GLY A 171 -3.10 -27.79 -15.31
CA GLY A 171 -3.57 -28.88 -14.44
C GLY A 171 -2.69 -30.13 -14.50
N GLU A 172 -1.49 -30.03 -15.07
CA GLU A 172 -0.49 -31.10 -15.09
C GLU A 172 0.25 -31.16 -13.75
N GLU A 173 0.55 -32.37 -13.27
CA GLU A 173 1.29 -32.56 -12.01
C GLU A 173 2.71 -31.94 -12.03
N ALA A 174 3.29 -31.79 -13.22
CA ALA A 174 4.61 -31.16 -13.40
C ALA A 174 4.55 -29.62 -13.40
N ALA A 175 3.36 -29.02 -13.57
CA ALA A 175 3.22 -27.57 -13.58
C ALA A 175 3.43 -26.98 -12.18
N ALA A 176 4.04 -25.80 -12.10
CA ALA A 176 4.15 -25.08 -10.85
C ALA A 176 2.74 -24.77 -10.33
N ARG A 177 2.46 -25.07 -9.07
CA ARG A 177 1.10 -25.00 -8.53
C ARG A 177 0.78 -23.64 -7.94
N PHE A 178 1.76 -22.95 -7.38
CA PHE A 178 1.54 -21.65 -6.75
C PHE A 178 2.69 -20.68 -6.99
N LEU A 179 2.40 -19.39 -6.87
CA LEU A 179 3.36 -18.30 -6.87
C LEU A 179 3.56 -17.75 -5.44
N CYS A 180 4.79 -17.56 -4.98
CA CYS A 180 5.08 -16.94 -3.69
C CYS A 180 6.37 -16.10 -3.74
N LEU A 181 6.21 -14.77 -3.80
CA LEU A 181 7.30 -13.83 -3.96
C LEU A 181 7.74 -13.23 -2.61
N ASN A 182 8.98 -13.46 -2.18
CA ASN A 182 9.49 -13.07 -0.84
C ASN A 182 10.75 -12.21 -0.90
N HIS A 183 10.64 -11.04 -1.52
CA HIS A 183 11.82 -10.24 -1.79
C HIS A 183 12.35 -9.45 -0.58
N ARG A 184 11.48 -8.73 0.13
CA ARG A 184 11.88 -8.05 1.37
C ARG A 184 11.81 -9.02 2.55
N TYR A 185 12.80 -8.99 3.42
CA TYR A 185 12.79 -9.81 4.63
C TYR A 185 11.78 -9.32 5.66
N ALA A 186 11.02 -10.24 6.23
CA ALA A 186 10.10 -10.03 7.34
C ALA A 186 9.85 -11.35 8.09
N ALA A 187 9.48 -11.29 9.37
CA ALA A 187 9.32 -12.48 10.21
C ALA A 187 8.27 -13.47 9.67
N HIS A 188 7.16 -12.98 9.13
CA HIS A 188 6.12 -13.82 8.55
C HIS A 188 6.55 -14.53 7.27
N ARG A 189 7.35 -13.86 6.43
CA ARG A 189 7.94 -14.48 5.22
C ARG A 189 8.92 -15.59 5.58
N ILE A 190 9.69 -15.43 6.67
CA ILE A 190 10.57 -16.49 7.17
C ILE A 190 9.75 -17.72 7.58
N VAL A 191 8.63 -17.52 8.27
CA VAL A 191 7.74 -18.64 8.65
C VAL A 191 7.09 -19.29 7.43
N VAL A 192 6.63 -18.51 6.45
CA VAL A 192 6.09 -19.03 5.19
C VAL A 192 7.15 -19.86 4.46
N LEU A 193 8.34 -19.31 4.19
CA LEU A 193 9.43 -20.01 3.51
C LEU A 193 9.85 -21.29 4.26
N GLY A 194 9.89 -21.22 5.60
CA GLY A 194 10.16 -22.37 6.45
C GLY A 194 9.10 -23.47 6.32
N HIS A 195 7.82 -23.09 6.28
CA HIS A 195 6.74 -24.04 6.05
C HIS A 195 6.80 -24.64 4.65
N LEU A 196 7.03 -23.83 3.61
CA LEU A 196 7.20 -24.32 2.23
C LEU A 196 8.37 -25.31 2.11
N GLN A 197 9.47 -25.06 2.82
CA GLN A 197 10.60 -26.01 2.90
C GLN A 197 10.21 -27.29 3.63
N ALA A 198 9.51 -27.20 4.76
CA ALA A 198 9.14 -28.34 5.59
C ALA A 198 8.20 -29.32 4.87
N CYS A 199 7.24 -28.81 4.09
CA CYS A 199 6.30 -29.63 3.31
C CYS A 199 6.79 -29.96 1.89
N GLY A 200 8.00 -29.54 1.50
CA GLY A 200 8.56 -29.75 0.16
C GLY A 200 7.90 -28.93 -0.96
N ALA A 201 7.05 -27.96 -0.62
CA ALA A 201 6.31 -27.16 -1.59
C ALA A 201 7.19 -26.22 -2.43
N ILE A 202 8.42 -25.91 -2.02
CA ILE A 202 9.34 -25.08 -2.81
C ILE A 202 9.57 -25.64 -4.22
N ALA A 203 9.68 -26.97 -4.36
CA ALA A 203 9.88 -27.62 -5.65
C ALA A 203 8.61 -27.65 -6.52
N ARG A 204 7.44 -27.34 -5.95
CA ARG A 204 6.11 -27.38 -6.61
C ARG A 204 5.56 -25.99 -6.88
N GLY A 205 6.33 -24.92 -6.72
CA GLY A 205 5.88 -23.55 -6.91
C GLY A 205 6.96 -22.63 -7.45
N LEU A 206 6.54 -21.46 -7.93
CA LEU A 206 7.43 -20.36 -8.28
C LEU A 206 7.69 -19.54 -7.03
N VAL A 207 8.83 -19.77 -6.38
CA VAL A 207 9.18 -19.13 -5.10
C VAL A 207 10.42 -18.25 -5.26
N SER A 208 10.32 -16.99 -4.86
CA SER A 208 11.47 -16.08 -4.78
C SER A 208 11.83 -15.77 -3.34
N ALA A 209 13.12 -15.63 -3.04
CA ALA A 209 13.65 -15.23 -1.74
C ALA A 209 15.06 -14.66 -1.88
N HIS A 210 15.32 -13.44 -1.39
CA HIS A 210 16.67 -12.86 -1.42
C HIS A 210 17.63 -13.55 -0.43
N ARG A 211 18.92 -13.22 -0.44
CA ARG A 211 19.86 -13.69 0.59
C ARG A 211 19.45 -13.16 1.96
N ALA A 212 19.39 -14.03 2.97
CA ALA A 212 18.99 -13.63 4.31
C ALA A 212 19.99 -12.65 4.92
N PRO A 213 19.54 -11.49 5.46
CA PRO A 213 20.42 -10.69 6.29
C PRO A 213 20.85 -11.53 7.51
N PRO A 214 22.04 -11.26 8.09
CA PRO A 214 22.62 -12.08 9.15
C PRO A 214 21.73 -12.26 10.39
N GLU A 215 20.71 -11.43 10.59
CA GLU A 215 19.83 -11.47 11.76
C GLU A 215 18.39 -11.13 11.35
N GLY A 216 17.65 -12.11 10.82
CA GLY A 216 16.20 -11.98 10.71
C GLY A 216 15.59 -11.97 12.11
N ARG A 217 15.23 -10.79 12.65
CA ARG A 217 14.56 -10.69 13.95
C ARG A 217 13.14 -11.24 13.87
N VAL A 218 13.00 -12.55 14.01
CA VAL A 218 11.72 -13.20 14.28
C VAL A 218 11.36 -12.91 15.75
N PRO A 219 10.18 -12.36 16.07
CA PRO A 219 9.77 -12.08 17.44
C PRO A 219 9.87 -13.32 18.34
N ALA A 220 10.27 -13.18 19.60
CA ALA A 220 10.44 -14.30 20.54
C ALA A 220 9.18 -15.16 20.69
N ARG A 221 7.98 -14.56 20.57
CA ARG A 221 6.72 -15.31 20.52
C ARG A 221 6.67 -16.27 19.34
N TRP A 222 7.05 -15.81 18.16
CA TRP A 222 7.05 -16.58 16.92
C TRP A 222 8.14 -17.65 16.90
N GLN A 223 9.27 -17.39 17.57
CA GLN A 223 10.30 -18.42 17.80
C GLN A 223 9.74 -19.63 18.55
N ARG A 224 8.82 -19.41 19.49
CA ARG A 224 8.15 -20.47 20.24
C ARG A 224 7.04 -21.16 19.43
N THR A 225 6.16 -20.38 18.79
CA THR A 225 4.98 -20.95 18.10
C THR A 225 5.29 -21.55 16.74
N HIS A 226 6.43 -21.22 16.13
CA HIS A 226 6.80 -21.70 14.79
C HIS A 226 8.21 -22.33 14.74
N ALA A 227 8.70 -22.88 15.85
CA ALA A 227 10.07 -23.40 15.98
C ALA A 227 10.48 -24.36 14.84
N GLU A 228 9.60 -25.30 14.49
CA GLU A 228 9.85 -26.27 13.40
C GLU A 228 9.98 -25.60 12.03
N ARG A 229 9.10 -24.63 11.73
CA ARG A 229 9.16 -23.86 10.48
C ARG A 229 10.43 -23.02 10.42
N LEU A 230 10.85 -22.45 11.55
CA LEU A 230 12.11 -21.71 11.61
C LEU A 230 13.33 -22.61 11.42
N ALA A 231 13.33 -23.82 11.99
CA ALA A 231 14.37 -24.81 11.75
C ALA A 231 14.42 -25.23 10.27
N ALA A 232 13.27 -25.45 9.63
CA ALA A 232 13.19 -25.72 8.20
C ALA A 232 13.71 -24.54 7.36
N PHE A 233 13.39 -23.30 7.74
CA PHE A 233 13.97 -22.13 7.08
C PHE A 233 15.50 -22.09 7.20
N GLN A 234 16.08 -22.46 8.35
CA GLN A 234 17.54 -22.57 8.49
C GLN A 234 18.13 -23.58 7.50
N ALA A 235 17.46 -24.72 7.31
CA ALA A 235 17.86 -25.72 6.32
C ALA A 235 17.75 -25.23 4.87
N LEU A 236 16.85 -24.27 4.57
CA LEU A 236 16.72 -23.63 3.26
C LEU A 236 17.86 -22.62 2.97
N ARG A 237 18.46 -22.01 4.01
CA ARG A 237 19.43 -20.90 3.85
C ARG A 237 20.57 -21.16 2.85
N PRO A 238 21.20 -22.36 2.79
CA PRO A 238 22.26 -22.63 1.82
C PRO A 238 21.82 -22.52 0.36
N ALA A 239 20.53 -22.67 0.06
CA ALA A 239 19.96 -22.55 -1.28
C ALA A 239 19.57 -21.11 -1.65
N LEU A 240 19.68 -20.13 -0.74
CA LEU A 240 19.32 -18.74 -1.01
C LEU A 240 20.43 -18.01 -1.81
N PRO A 241 20.08 -17.09 -2.73
CA PRO A 241 18.73 -16.65 -3.04
C PRO A 241 17.97 -17.62 -3.95
N LEU A 242 16.66 -17.72 -3.77
CA LEU A 242 15.76 -18.32 -4.77
C LEU A 242 15.39 -17.22 -5.77
N THR A 243 15.81 -17.37 -7.02
CA THR A 243 15.62 -16.37 -8.08
C THR A 243 14.67 -16.89 -9.15
N LEU A 244 13.74 -16.02 -9.57
CA LEU A 244 12.88 -16.27 -10.74
C LEU A 244 13.38 -15.43 -11.93
N PRO A 245 13.14 -15.85 -13.18
CA PRO A 245 13.57 -15.10 -14.36
C PRO A 245 12.83 -13.75 -14.48
N GLU A 246 13.55 -12.63 -14.33
CA GLU A 246 12.96 -11.29 -14.44
C GLU A 246 13.04 -10.74 -15.88
N THR A 247 12.04 -9.96 -16.29
CA THR A 247 12.11 -9.22 -17.57
C THR A 247 12.87 -7.91 -17.37
N PRO A 248 13.98 -7.64 -18.09
CA PRO A 248 14.72 -6.40 -17.96
C PRO A 248 13.85 -5.16 -18.19
N GLY A 249 14.01 -4.15 -17.34
CA GLY A 249 13.34 -2.85 -17.49
C GLY A 249 11.88 -2.79 -17.01
N ARG A 250 11.31 -3.88 -16.47
CA ARG A 250 9.99 -3.81 -15.82
C ARG A 250 10.08 -3.05 -14.49
N ASP A 251 9.00 -2.34 -14.16
CA ASP A 251 8.84 -1.74 -12.84
C ASP A 251 8.62 -2.87 -11.83
N TYR A 252 9.61 -3.12 -10.98
CA TYR A 252 9.57 -4.20 -10.00
C TYR A 252 8.41 -4.08 -8.98
N ILE A 253 7.99 -2.85 -8.67
CA ILE A 253 6.93 -2.61 -7.69
C ILE A 253 5.60 -2.94 -8.36
N ILE A 254 5.20 -2.17 -9.37
CA ILE A 254 3.85 -2.28 -9.93
C ILE A 254 3.75 -3.15 -11.17
N GLY A 255 4.87 -3.56 -11.76
CA GLY A 255 4.89 -4.54 -12.84
C GLY A 255 4.60 -5.94 -12.30
N TRP A 256 4.01 -6.76 -13.16
CA TRP A 256 3.78 -8.18 -12.91
C TRP A 256 4.26 -8.97 -14.11
N GLU A 257 4.95 -10.07 -13.83
CA GLU A 257 5.38 -11.10 -14.78
C GLU A 257 4.19 -11.99 -15.06
N ASP A 258 3.38 -11.59 -16.03
CA ASP A 258 2.14 -12.28 -16.41
C ASP A 258 2.31 -13.79 -16.58
N GLU A 259 3.44 -14.19 -17.14
CA GLU A 259 3.84 -15.57 -17.33
C GLU A 259 3.82 -16.35 -16.00
N TRP A 260 4.35 -15.79 -14.92
CA TRP A 260 4.34 -16.46 -13.60
C TRP A 260 2.93 -16.69 -13.06
N TYR A 261 1.98 -15.81 -13.37
CA TYR A 261 0.59 -15.94 -12.95
C TYR A 261 -0.20 -16.90 -13.83
N ARG A 262 0.16 -17.03 -15.12
CA ARG A 262 -0.44 -18.01 -16.04
C ARG A 262 0.08 -19.42 -15.79
N ASP A 263 1.36 -19.54 -15.42
CA ASP A 263 2.03 -20.80 -15.16
C ASP A 263 1.72 -21.39 -13.76
N THR A 264 0.92 -20.70 -12.94
CA THR A 264 0.55 -21.14 -11.59
C THR A 264 -0.96 -21.05 -11.33
N ALA A 265 -1.48 -21.94 -10.50
CA ALA A 265 -2.92 -21.99 -10.20
C ALA A 265 -3.39 -20.85 -9.27
N PHE A 266 -2.57 -20.50 -8.27
CA PHE A 266 -2.91 -19.47 -7.27
C PHE A 266 -1.67 -18.78 -6.69
N SER A 267 -1.86 -17.61 -6.08
CA SER A 267 -0.79 -16.89 -5.35
C SER A 267 -0.90 -17.10 -3.84
N LEU A 268 0.23 -17.41 -3.17
CA LEU A 268 0.40 -17.18 -1.74
C LEU A 268 1.09 -15.81 -1.55
N VAL A 269 0.27 -14.78 -1.37
CA VAL A 269 0.72 -13.39 -1.20
C VAL A 269 1.23 -13.17 0.22
N THR A 270 2.49 -12.74 0.36
CA THR A 270 3.04 -12.26 1.63
C THR A 270 3.08 -10.74 1.66
N GLU A 271 2.11 -10.11 2.33
CA GLU A 271 2.02 -8.65 2.40
C GLU A 271 3.22 -8.01 3.11
N SER A 272 3.43 -6.71 2.93
CA SER A 272 4.52 -5.99 3.62
C SER A 272 4.36 -6.07 5.15
N GLU A 273 3.12 -6.04 5.64
CA GLU A 273 2.78 -6.09 7.05
C GLU A 273 1.94 -7.33 7.35
N PHE A 274 2.27 -7.95 8.47
CA PHE A 274 1.53 -9.09 9.00
C PHE A 274 1.24 -8.95 10.49
N VAL A 275 2.07 -8.21 11.21
CA VAL A 275 1.92 -7.94 12.65
C VAL A 275 1.87 -6.44 12.86
N GLY A 276 0.98 -5.98 13.73
CA GLY A 276 0.95 -4.61 14.21
C GLY A 276 -0.47 -4.09 14.35
N PRO A 277 -0.80 -3.39 15.46
CA PRO A 277 -2.12 -2.81 15.63
C PRO A 277 -2.37 -1.72 14.57
N SER A 278 -3.64 -1.46 14.26
CA SER A 278 -4.07 -0.22 13.60
C SER A 278 -3.55 0.01 12.17
N ILE A 279 -3.11 -1.05 11.48
CA ILE A 279 -2.77 -0.99 10.06
C ILE A 279 -3.91 -1.63 9.26
N ARG A 280 -4.67 -0.81 8.54
CA ARG A 280 -5.69 -1.26 7.60
C ARG A 280 -5.31 -0.82 6.19
N ARG A 281 -4.45 -1.62 5.54
CA ARG A 281 -4.03 -1.47 4.14
C ARG A 281 -3.44 -2.77 3.57
N PHE A 282 -3.40 -2.86 2.24
CA PHE A 282 -2.63 -3.84 1.47
C PHE A 282 -1.61 -3.10 0.59
N THR A 283 -0.76 -3.81 -0.15
CA THR A 283 0.20 -3.21 -1.08
C THR A 283 -0.07 -3.67 -2.52
N GLU A 284 0.84 -3.38 -3.44
CA GLU A 284 0.77 -3.88 -4.81
C GLU A 284 0.69 -5.42 -4.88
N LYS A 285 1.20 -6.12 -3.86
CA LYS A 285 1.30 -7.59 -3.82
C LYS A 285 -0.06 -8.27 -3.91
N SER A 286 -1.05 -7.80 -3.15
CA SER A 286 -2.43 -8.30 -3.25
C SER A 286 -3.16 -7.82 -4.51
N LEU A 287 -2.69 -6.74 -5.14
CA LEU A 287 -3.31 -6.19 -6.34
C LEU A 287 -2.88 -6.90 -7.62
N LYS A 288 -1.62 -7.36 -7.72
CA LYS A 288 -1.11 -8.06 -8.91
C LYS A 288 -2.00 -9.25 -9.33
N PRO A 289 -2.32 -10.22 -8.45
CA PRO A 289 -3.20 -11.34 -8.82
C PRO A 289 -4.63 -10.90 -9.21
N LEU A 290 -5.16 -9.84 -8.58
CA LEU A 290 -6.48 -9.30 -8.94
C LEU A 290 -6.50 -8.71 -10.36
N VAL A 291 -5.42 -8.04 -10.79
CA VAL A 291 -5.33 -7.46 -12.14
C VAL A 291 -5.31 -8.54 -13.22
N VAL A 292 -4.61 -9.64 -12.98
CA VAL A 292 -4.43 -10.71 -13.97
C VAL A 292 -5.47 -11.82 -13.85
N GLY A 293 -6.33 -11.79 -12.82
CA GLY A 293 -7.37 -12.79 -12.61
C GLY A 293 -6.82 -14.12 -12.07
N GLN A 294 -5.97 -14.07 -11.04
CA GLN A 294 -5.50 -15.24 -10.32
C GLN A 294 -6.06 -15.25 -8.89
N PRO A 295 -6.56 -16.39 -8.37
CA PRO A 295 -6.94 -16.49 -6.96
C PRO A 295 -5.72 -16.36 -6.04
N MET A 296 -5.94 -15.86 -4.82
CA MET A 296 -4.86 -15.65 -3.86
C MET A 296 -5.25 -15.99 -2.42
N LEU A 297 -4.29 -16.56 -1.69
CA LEU A 297 -4.25 -16.57 -0.23
C LEU A 297 -3.37 -15.42 0.22
N VAL A 298 -3.78 -14.70 1.26
CA VAL A 298 -3.10 -13.49 1.73
C VAL A 298 -2.60 -13.67 3.16
N ALA A 299 -1.29 -13.85 3.29
CA ALA A 299 -0.59 -13.68 4.55
C ALA A 299 -0.37 -12.18 4.80
N GLY A 300 -1.39 -11.51 5.36
CA GLY A 300 -1.37 -10.08 5.71
C GLY A 300 -2.00 -9.75 7.07
N GLN A 301 -2.35 -8.48 7.25
CA GLN A 301 -3.09 -7.98 8.42
C GLN A 301 -4.54 -8.50 8.44
N PRO A 302 -5.21 -8.56 9.61
CA PRO A 302 -6.61 -8.95 9.64
C PRO A 302 -7.47 -7.91 8.91
N GLY A 303 -8.53 -8.38 8.25
CA GLY A 303 -9.42 -7.57 7.45
C GLY A 303 -8.82 -7.08 6.13
N THR A 304 -7.75 -7.72 5.63
CA THR A 304 -7.19 -7.40 4.30
C THR A 304 -8.18 -7.75 3.20
N LEU A 305 -8.79 -8.95 3.24
CA LEU A 305 -9.81 -9.34 2.27
C LEU A 305 -11.08 -8.51 2.47
N ALA A 306 -11.44 -8.17 3.71
CA ALA A 306 -12.52 -7.23 3.99
C ALA A 306 -12.30 -5.86 3.34
N LEU A 307 -11.08 -5.32 3.42
CA LEU A 307 -10.75 -4.05 2.75
C LEU A 307 -10.83 -4.14 1.23
N LEU A 308 -10.45 -5.28 0.62
CA LEU A 308 -10.63 -5.50 -0.81
C LEU A 308 -12.11 -5.53 -1.20
N ARG A 309 -12.96 -6.18 -0.39
CA ARG A 309 -14.43 -6.16 -0.59
C ARG A 309 -15.01 -4.76 -0.46
N ASP A 310 -14.56 -3.97 0.50
CA ASP A 310 -14.96 -2.56 0.63
C ASP A 310 -14.60 -1.73 -0.60
N LEU A 311 -13.58 -2.13 -1.37
CA LEU A 311 -13.18 -1.52 -2.64
C LEU A 311 -14.01 -1.97 -3.85
N GLY A 312 -14.90 -2.96 -3.68
CA GLY A 312 -15.77 -3.50 -4.71
C GLY A 312 -15.27 -4.80 -5.36
N PHE A 313 -14.16 -5.37 -4.90
CA PHE A 313 -13.72 -6.70 -5.35
C PHE A 313 -14.55 -7.81 -4.72
N ARG A 314 -14.68 -8.94 -5.43
CA ARG A 314 -15.19 -10.20 -4.87
C ARG A 314 -14.03 -10.99 -4.28
N SER A 315 -14.19 -11.45 -3.04
CA SER A 315 -13.27 -12.44 -2.44
C SER A 315 -13.58 -13.83 -2.98
N PHE A 316 -12.78 -14.83 -2.65
CA PHE A 316 -12.75 -16.14 -3.32
C PHE A 316 -13.59 -17.22 -2.63
N ALA A 317 -14.36 -16.88 -1.59
CA ALA A 317 -15.36 -17.79 -1.03
C ALA A 317 -16.44 -18.17 -2.09
N PRO A 318 -16.95 -19.41 -2.09
CA PRO A 318 -16.68 -20.49 -1.14
C PRO A 318 -15.45 -21.36 -1.47
N TYR A 319 -14.76 -21.08 -2.57
CA TYR A 319 -13.69 -21.94 -3.09
C TYR A 319 -12.44 -21.95 -2.20
N LEU A 320 -12.11 -20.81 -1.60
CA LEU A 320 -11.04 -20.66 -0.62
C LEU A 320 -11.62 -20.45 0.78
N ARG A 321 -10.98 -21.05 1.78
CA ARG A 321 -11.26 -20.76 3.20
C ARG A 321 -10.62 -19.42 3.57
N GLU A 322 -11.45 -18.44 3.86
CA GLU A 322 -11.05 -17.04 4.12
C GLU A 322 -11.30 -16.59 5.58
N ASP A 323 -11.68 -17.52 6.46
CA ASP A 323 -11.95 -17.28 7.88
C ASP A 323 -10.71 -16.72 8.62
N TYR A 324 -9.52 -17.04 8.13
CA TYR A 324 -8.25 -16.49 8.59
C TYR A 324 -8.20 -14.95 8.58
N ASP A 325 -8.95 -14.28 7.68
CA ASP A 325 -8.93 -12.81 7.55
C ASP A 325 -9.46 -12.11 8.80
N SER A 326 -10.29 -12.80 9.59
CA SER A 326 -10.88 -12.27 10.83
C SER A 326 -10.07 -12.61 12.10
N ILE A 327 -9.04 -13.45 11.99
CA ILE A 327 -8.23 -13.89 13.14
C ILE A 327 -7.25 -12.78 13.51
N GLU A 328 -7.45 -12.13 14.65
CA GLU A 328 -6.55 -11.06 15.14
C GLU A 328 -5.18 -11.59 15.58
N ASP A 329 -5.14 -12.76 16.21
CA ASP A 329 -3.90 -13.34 16.70
C ASP A 329 -2.98 -13.74 15.53
N PRO A 330 -1.78 -13.17 15.41
CA PRO A 330 -0.95 -13.36 14.23
C PRO A 330 -0.44 -14.80 14.08
N ALA A 331 -0.18 -15.53 15.18
CA ALA A 331 0.29 -16.91 15.09
C ALA A 331 -0.84 -17.82 14.59
N LEU A 332 -2.04 -17.70 15.17
CA LEU A 332 -3.23 -18.45 14.75
C LEU A 332 -3.64 -18.11 13.31
N ARG A 333 -3.56 -16.83 12.92
CA ARG A 333 -3.84 -16.41 11.53
C ARG A 333 -2.87 -17.04 10.55
N MET A 334 -1.57 -17.06 10.87
CA MET A 334 -0.56 -17.70 10.03
C MET A 334 -0.85 -19.20 9.88
N ASP A 335 -1.19 -19.89 10.97
CA ASP A 335 -1.55 -21.31 10.92
C ASP A 335 -2.79 -21.57 10.06
N ALA A 336 -3.83 -20.71 10.15
CA ALA A 336 -5.03 -20.83 9.33
C ALA A 336 -4.76 -20.59 7.83
N VAL A 337 -3.97 -19.57 7.48
CA VAL A 337 -3.55 -19.32 6.08
C VAL A 337 -2.79 -20.52 5.52
N LEU A 338 -1.85 -21.08 6.30
CA LEU A 338 -1.04 -22.21 5.87
C LEU A 338 -1.85 -23.52 5.81
N ALA A 339 -2.85 -23.70 6.68
CA ALA A 339 -3.76 -24.85 6.59
C ALA A 339 -4.60 -24.84 5.30
N GLU A 340 -5.03 -23.65 4.86
CA GLU A 340 -5.71 -23.54 3.56
C GLU A 340 -4.75 -23.75 2.38
N PHE A 341 -3.52 -23.24 2.48
CA PHE A 341 -2.46 -23.53 1.51
C PHE A 341 -2.22 -25.04 1.38
N ASP A 342 -2.07 -25.75 2.49
CA ASP A 342 -1.86 -27.20 2.52
C ASP A 342 -3.03 -27.96 1.88
N ARG A 343 -4.27 -27.53 2.13
CA ARG A 343 -5.46 -28.10 1.47
C ARG A 343 -5.38 -27.94 -0.05
N LEU A 344 -5.03 -26.75 -0.54
CA LEU A 344 -4.88 -26.50 -1.98
C LEU A 344 -3.73 -27.30 -2.59
N MET A 345 -2.64 -27.54 -1.85
CA MET A 345 -1.50 -28.34 -2.31
C MET A 345 -1.77 -29.85 -2.33
N ALA A 346 -2.68 -30.32 -1.47
CA ALA A 346 -3.10 -31.72 -1.37
C ALA A 346 -4.23 -32.10 -2.37
N MET A 347 -4.95 -31.12 -2.90
CA MET A 347 -6.02 -31.35 -3.88
C MET A 347 -5.47 -32.00 -5.17
N PRO A 348 -6.19 -32.92 -5.84
CA PRO A 348 -5.81 -33.40 -7.16
C PRO A 348 -5.69 -32.25 -8.17
N ALA A 349 -4.71 -32.28 -9.08
CA ALA A 349 -4.53 -31.19 -10.05
C ALA A 349 -5.77 -30.98 -10.95
N SER A 350 -6.49 -32.05 -11.30
CA SER A 350 -7.74 -32.00 -12.06
C SER A 350 -8.88 -31.31 -11.30
N GLU A 351 -9.00 -31.56 -9.99
CA GLU A 351 -9.99 -30.92 -9.12
C GLU A 351 -9.66 -29.43 -8.94
N LEU A 352 -8.38 -29.09 -8.73
CA LEU A 352 -7.95 -27.70 -8.66
C LEU A 352 -8.25 -26.97 -9.98
N ALA A 353 -7.93 -27.57 -11.13
CA ALA A 353 -8.26 -26.99 -12.43
C ALA A 353 -9.78 -26.83 -12.64
N ALA A 354 -10.60 -27.76 -12.16
CA ALA A 354 -12.06 -27.63 -12.20
C ALA A 354 -12.55 -26.46 -11.34
N MET A 355 -12.03 -26.34 -10.11
CA MET A 355 -12.31 -25.23 -9.21
C MET A 355 -11.97 -23.87 -9.85
N LEU A 356 -10.83 -23.75 -10.53
CA LEU A 356 -10.44 -22.52 -11.25
C LEU A 356 -11.41 -22.18 -12.39
N ARG A 357 -11.91 -23.18 -13.13
CA ARG A 357 -12.91 -22.97 -14.18
C ARG A 357 -14.24 -22.47 -13.61
N GLU A 358 -14.66 -22.99 -12.46
CA GLU A 358 -15.86 -22.53 -11.74
C GLU A 358 -15.68 -21.10 -11.21
N MET A 359 -14.46 -20.71 -10.81
CA MET A 359 -14.12 -19.34 -10.41
C MET A 359 -14.16 -18.32 -11.57
N ARG A 360 -14.23 -18.73 -12.84
CA ARG A 360 -14.14 -17.82 -14.01
C ARG A 360 -14.99 -16.55 -13.87
N PRO A 361 -16.30 -16.60 -13.56
CA PRO A 361 -17.12 -15.38 -13.49
C PRO A 361 -16.66 -14.40 -12.39
N LEU A 362 -16.06 -14.92 -11.32
CA LEU A 362 -15.52 -14.13 -10.21
C LEU A 362 -14.22 -13.45 -10.63
N LEU A 363 -13.32 -14.18 -11.28
CA LEU A 363 -12.04 -13.65 -11.77
C LEU A 363 -12.28 -12.59 -12.85
N GLU A 364 -13.18 -12.85 -13.80
CA GLU A 364 -13.57 -11.90 -14.85
C GLU A 364 -14.21 -10.63 -14.24
N HIS A 365 -15.05 -10.78 -13.21
CA HIS A 365 -15.59 -9.63 -12.49
C HIS A 365 -14.49 -8.77 -11.86
N ASN A 366 -13.55 -9.38 -11.13
CA ASN A 366 -12.47 -8.64 -10.48
C ASN A 366 -11.58 -7.92 -11.49
N MET A 367 -11.21 -8.57 -12.60
CA MET A 367 -10.44 -7.94 -13.68
C MET A 367 -11.20 -6.76 -14.32
N ALA A 368 -12.49 -6.95 -14.63
CA ALA A 368 -13.32 -5.90 -15.19
C ALA A 368 -13.50 -4.72 -14.23
N TRP A 369 -13.72 -5.01 -12.94
CA TRP A 369 -13.79 -4.00 -11.89
C TRP A 369 -12.49 -3.21 -11.79
N PHE A 370 -11.33 -3.88 -11.73
CA PHE A 370 -10.01 -3.24 -11.68
C PHE A 370 -9.79 -2.30 -12.87
N ARG A 371 -10.22 -2.72 -14.07
CA ARG A 371 -10.04 -1.97 -15.32
C ARG A 371 -10.99 -0.78 -15.46
N THR A 372 -12.22 -0.86 -14.96
CA THR A 372 -13.29 0.10 -15.29
C THR A 372 -13.99 0.72 -14.09
N GLY A 373 -14.50 -0.11 -13.18
CA GLY A 373 -15.27 0.37 -12.02
C GLY A 373 -14.40 1.02 -10.94
N LEU A 374 -13.26 0.43 -10.61
CA LEU A 374 -12.31 0.95 -9.65
C LEU A 374 -11.78 2.35 -10.06
N PRO A 375 -11.32 2.60 -11.31
CA PRO A 375 -10.94 3.95 -11.73
C PRO A 375 -12.02 5.01 -11.52
N ALA A 376 -13.29 4.69 -11.82
CA ALA A 376 -14.39 5.63 -11.63
C ALA A 376 -14.60 5.98 -10.14
N ARG A 377 -14.51 4.98 -9.26
CA ARG A 377 -14.53 5.20 -7.81
C ARG A 377 -13.35 6.06 -7.34
N LEU A 378 -12.14 5.71 -7.77
CA LEU A 378 -10.92 6.42 -7.36
C LEU A 378 -10.94 7.88 -7.83
N ALA A 379 -11.53 8.18 -9.00
CA ALA A 379 -11.70 9.54 -9.47
C ALA A 379 -12.57 10.40 -8.53
N LEU A 380 -13.60 9.83 -7.89
CA LEU A 380 -14.41 10.52 -6.89
C LEU A 380 -13.63 10.78 -5.60
N GLU A 381 -12.81 9.81 -5.16
CA GLU A 381 -11.91 10.00 -4.02
C GLU A 381 -10.86 11.09 -4.31
N ASP A 382 -10.34 11.11 -5.53
CA ASP A 382 -9.37 12.10 -6.01
C ASP A 382 -9.97 13.50 -5.99
N GLN A 383 -11.20 13.68 -6.47
CA GLN A 383 -11.91 14.96 -6.40
C GLN A 383 -11.98 15.50 -4.97
N ALA A 384 -12.27 14.65 -3.97
CA ALA A 384 -12.34 15.07 -2.58
C ALA A 384 -10.95 15.49 -2.02
N VAL A 385 -9.90 14.74 -2.35
CA VAL A 385 -8.52 15.07 -1.94
C VAL A 385 -8.05 16.36 -2.61
N HIS A 386 -8.26 16.50 -3.92
CA HIS A 386 -7.88 17.69 -4.67
C HIS A 386 -8.65 18.92 -4.21
N ALA A 387 -9.95 18.80 -3.93
CA ALA A 387 -10.76 19.90 -3.37
C ALA A 387 -10.23 20.35 -1.99
N ALA A 388 -9.84 19.41 -1.11
CA ALA A 388 -9.25 19.75 0.18
C ALA A 388 -7.91 20.49 0.05
N ILE A 389 -7.03 20.01 -0.85
CA ILE A 389 -5.75 20.66 -1.14
C ILE A 389 -5.98 22.05 -1.75
N ALA A 390 -6.91 22.18 -2.69
CA ALA A 390 -7.24 23.45 -3.34
C ALA A 390 -7.82 24.47 -2.35
N ALA A 391 -8.77 24.05 -1.50
CA ALA A 391 -9.35 24.88 -0.47
C ALA A 391 -8.27 25.38 0.50
N MET A 392 -7.33 24.51 0.88
CA MET A 392 -6.21 24.91 1.73
C MET A 392 -5.26 25.84 0.98
N ALA A 393 -4.79 25.50 -0.21
CA ALA A 393 -3.90 26.33 -1.01
C ALA A 393 -4.43 27.76 -1.22
N ARG A 394 -5.74 27.91 -1.42
CA ARG A 394 -6.42 29.18 -1.72
C ARG A 394 -6.93 29.93 -0.48
N ALA A 395 -6.89 29.32 0.71
CA ALA A 395 -7.32 29.99 1.93
C ALA A 395 -6.31 31.08 2.32
N PRO A 396 -6.75 32.31 2.66
CA PRO A 396 -5.85 33.35 3.14
C PRO A 396 -5.11 32.88 4.38
N GLY A 397 -3.79 33.09 4.43
CA GLY A 397 -2.97 32.71 5.56
C GLY A 397 -3.47 33.38 6.84
N ARG A 398 -3.77 32.59 7.88
CA ARG A 398 -3.94 33.14 9.23
C ARG A 398 -2.56 33.54 9.73
N VAL A 399 -2.29 34.84 9.81
CA VAL A 399 -1.14 35.35 10.56
C VAL A 399 -1.40 34.99 12.02
N GLY A 400 -0.69 33.99 12.54
CA GLY A 400 -0.86 33.54 13.92
C GLY A 400 -0.50 34.64 14.90
N GLN A 401 -1.45 35.04 15.75
CA GLN A 401 -1.10 35.57 17.06
C GLN A 401 -0.47 34.41 17.84
N GLY A 402 0.80 34.54 18.21
CA GLY A 402 1.55 33.46 18.85
C GLY A 402 0.89 33.00 20.14
N SER A 403 0.51 31.72 20.20
CA SER A 403 0.30 31.03 21.47
C SER A 403 1.66 30.49 21.93
N SER A 404 2.15 31.07 23.02
CA SER A 404 3.32 30.59 23.74
C SER A 404 2.99 29.25 24.40
N TRP A 405 3.59 28.17 23.91
CA TRP A 405 3.68 26.93 24.67
C TRP A 405 4.73 27.14 25.76
N GLY A 406 4.28 27.14 27.02
CA GLY A 406 5.12 27.15 28.23
C GLY A 406 5.22 25.77 28.84
#